data_AF-A0A897MY10-F1
#
_entry.id   AF-A0A897MY10-F1
#
_cell.length_a   1.000
_cell.length_b   1.000
_cell.length_c   1.000
_cell.angle_alpha   90.00
_cell.angle_beta   90.00
_cell.angle_gamma   90.00
#
_symmetry.space_group_name_H-M   'P 1'
#
loop_
_entity.id
_entity.type
_entity.pdbx_description
1 polymer ?
#
loop_
_entity_poly.entity_id
_entity_poly.type
_entity_poly.pdbx_seq_one_letter_code
_entity_poly.pdbx_strand_id
1 'polypeptide(L)'
;MASRRVFALSTVGLGLLGLAHAIVTWPVAATIALFGGGAAIAFVAETLVVALGWLEHHVDPKVGGVPLYVLFGWTAIIYFTFRLALLVTDGWVAVIATAAIATSYDVLTDHRGVEDGYWTYTDDLPGPRYRGVPWWNYLGWLLVSSLTAALTIPFL
;
A
#
# COMPACT_ATOMS: atom_id res chain seq x y z
N MET A 1 -9.36 21.27 1.22
CA MET A 1 -8.22 20.33 1.08
C MET A 1 -7.56 20.17 2.45
N ALA A 2 -7.32 18.94 2.89
CA ALA A 2 -6.54 18.71 4.10
C ALA A 2 -5.09 19.13 3.86
N SER A 3 -4.38 19.58 4.89
CA SER A 3 -2.94 19.85 4.72
C SER A 3 -2.18 18.55 4.51
N ARG A 4 -1.08 18.57 3.73
CA ARG A 4 -0.17 17.41 3.53
C ARG A 4 0.21 16.72 4.84
N ARG A 5 0.39 17.52 5.90
CA ARG A 5 0.68 17.03 7.25
C ARG A 5 -0.48 16.24 7.86
N VAL A 6 -1.71 16.73 7.75
CA VAL A 6 -2.89 16.02 8.25
C VAL A 6 -3.08 14.71 7.50
N PHE A 7 -2.92 14.73 6.17
CA PHE A 7 -2.95 13.52 5.36
C PHE A 7 -1.92 12.49 5.83
N ALA A 8 -0.64 12.85 5.88
CA ALA A 8 0.43 11.95 6.32
C ALA A 8 0.21 11.41 7.74
N LEU A 9 -0.16 12.28 8.69
CA LEU A 9 -0.42 11.86 10.08
C LEU A 9 -1.62 10.92 10.20
N SER A 10 -2.69 11.17 9.44
CA SER A 10 -3.86 10.29 9.43
C SER A 10 -3.53 8.91 8.86
N THR A 11 -2.72 8.85 7.79
CA THR A 11 -2.26 7.60 7.18
C THR A 11 -1.35 6.81 8.12
N VAL A 12 -0.39 7.48 8.78
CA VAL A 12 0.45 6.86 9.81
C VAL A 12 -0.39 6.36 10.98
N GLY A 13 -1.35 7.17 11.45
CA GLY A 13 -2.26 6.80 12.53
C GLY A 13 -3.06 5.54 12.22
N LEU A 14 -3.55 5.41 10.99
CA LEU A 14 -4.24 4.20 10.52
C LEU A 14 -3.32 2.97 10.51
N GLY A 15 -2.07 3.13 10.05
CA GLY A 15 -1.07 2.07 10.09
C GLY A 15 -0.71 1.62 11.50
N LEU A 16 -0.51 2.57 12.42
CA LEU A 16 -0.26 2.26 13.83
C LEU A 16 -1.45 1.58 14.50
N LEU A 17 -2.68 1.98 14.17
CA LEU A 17 -3.89 1.32 14.65
C LEU A 17 -3.98 -0.13 14.14
N GLY A 18 -3.73 -0.35 12.86
CA GLY A 18 -3.68 -1.69 12.27
C GLY A 18 -2.61 -2.56 12.92
N LEU A 19 -1.41 -2.02 13.12
CA LEU A 19 -0.31 -2.71 13.78
C LEU A 19 -0.65 -3.05 15.23
N ALA A 20 -1.20 -2.11 16.01
CA ALA A 20 -1.62 -2.34 17.38
C ALA A 20 -2.70 -3.44 17.45
N HIS A 21 -3.68 -3.39 16.55
CA HIS A 21 -4.70 -4.43 16.45
C HIS A 21 -4.09 -5.80 16.08
N ALA A 22 -3.11 -5.85 15.18
CA ALA A 22 -2.41 -7.08 14.83
C ALA A 22 -1.61 -7.65 16.00
N ILE A 23 -0.87 -6.81 16.74
CA ILE A 23 -0.11 -7.22 17.93
C ILE A 23 -1.00 -7.94 18.95
N VAL A 24 -2.25 -7.51 19.11
CA VAL A 24 -3.17 -8.10 20.10
C VAL A 24 -4.00 -9.28 19.56
N THR A 25 -4.10 -9.45 18.24
CA THR A 25 -4.98 -10.47 17.64
C THR A 25 -4.28 -11.57 16.84
N TRP A 26 -3.01 -11.38 16.49
CA TRP A 26 -2.26 -12.28 15.61
C TRP A 26 -0.97 -12.80 16.26
N PRO A 27 -0.43 -13.95 15.76
CA PRO A 27 0.92 -14.37 16.10
C PRO A 27 1.96 -13.30 15.74
N VAL A 28 2.94 -13.08 16.62
CA VAL A 28 4.01 -12.08 16.43
C VAL A 28 4.73 -12.25 15.09
N ALA A 29 4.98 -13.50 14.67
CA ALA A 29 5.62 -13.78 13.39
C ALA A 29 4.78 -13.30 12.19
N ALA A 30 3.46 -13.52 12.21
CA ALA A 30 2.55 -13.03 11.18
C ALA A 30 2.50 -11.49 11.15
N THR A 31 2.50 -10.84 12.32
CA THR A 31 2.55 -9.38 12.44
C THR A 31 3.83 -8.80 11.86
N ILE A 32 4.99 -9.36 12.21
CA ILE A 32 6.28 -8.91 11.67
C ILE A 32 6.34 -9.16 10.16
N ALA A 33 5.89 -10.32 9.69
CA ALA A 33 5.86 -10.65 8.27
C ALA A 33 5.01 -9.66 7.47
N LEU A 34 3.79 -9.36 7.92
CA LEU A 34 2.91 -8.44 7.20
C LEU A 34 3.41 -6.99 7.27
N PHE A 35 3.68 -6.45 8.46
CA PHE A 35 4.00 -5.03 8.60
C PHE A 35 5.46 -4.74 8.24
N GLY A 36 6.40 -5.54 8.75
CA GLY A 36 7.82 -5.36 8.44
C GLY A 36 8.16 -5.80 7.02
N GLY A 37 7.75 -7.01 6.64
CA GLY A 37 7.98 -7.55 5.30
C GLY A 37 7.20 -6.79 4.23
N GLY A 38 5.94 -6.45 4.49
CA GLY A 38 5.13 -5.63 3.58
C GLY A 38 5.69 -4.22 3.37
N ALA A 39 6.14 -3.56 4.44
CA ALA A 39 6.82 -2.26 4.32
C ALA A 39 8.11 -2.37 3.49
N ALA A 40 8.89 -3.44 3.64
CA ALA A 40 10.08 -3.67 2.84
C ALA A 40 9.74 -3.90 1.35
N ILE A 41 8.73 -4.70 1.03
CA ILE A 41 8.26 -4.92 -0.34
C ILE A 41 7.80 -3.60 -0.96
N ALA A 42 6.93 -2.86 -0.27
CA ALA A 42 6.42 -1.58 -0.74
C ALA A 42 7.57 -0.57 -0.96
N PHE A 43 8.50 -0.47 -0.01
CA PHE A 43 9.64 0.41 -0.11
C PHE A 43 10.52 0.10 -1.33
N VAL A 44 10.82 -1.18 -1.58
CA VAL A 44 11.61 -1.59 -2.75
C VAL A 44 10.87 -1.26 -4.05
N ALA A 45 9.58 -1.62 -4.15
CA ALA A 45 8.78 -1.34 -5.33
C ALA A 45 8.69 0.17 -5.65
N GLU A 46 8.40 0.98 -4.64
CA GLU A 46 8.34 2.44 -4.72
C GLU A 46 9.70 3.03 -5.10
N THR A 47 10.78 2.57 -4.46
CA THR A 47 12.14 3.06 -4.78
C THR A 47 12.49 2.81 -6.25
N LEU A 48 12.08 1.68 -6.82
CA LEU A 48 12.32 1.39 -8.23
C LEU A 48 11.59 2.36 -9.15
N VAL A 49 10.29 2.60 -8.94
CA VAL A 49 9.52 3.51 -9.80
C VAL A 49 9.96 4.97 -9.64
N VAL A 50 10.35 5.37 -8.43
CA VAL A 50 10.93 6.70 -8.18
C VAL A 50 12.30 6.84 -8.85
N ALA A 51 13.19 5.85 -8.73
CA ALA A 51 14.51 5.89 -9.36
C ALA A 51 14.45 5.91 -10.88
N LEU A 52 13.41 5.31 -11.47
CA LEU A 52 13.12 5.36 -12.91
C LEU A 52 12.47 6.68 -13.35
N GLY A 53 12.15 7.59 -12.43
CA GLY A 53 11.47 8.86 -12.71
C GLY A 53 9.99 8.68 -13.10
N TRP A 54 9.39 7.54 -12.77
CA TRP A 54 8.00 7.26 -13.13
C TRP A 54 6.99 7.83 -12.15
N LEU A 55 7.43 8.06 -10.92
CA LEU A 55 6.63 8.57 -9.80
C LEU A 55 7.46 9.56 -8.99
N GLU A 56 6.90 10.74 -8.72
CA GLU A 56 7.49 11.73 -7.84
C GLU A 56 6.52 12.04 -6.70
N HIS A 57 7.01 11.94 -5.46
CA HIS A 57 6.26 12.25 -4.26
C HIS A 57 6.61 13.64 -3.70
N HIS A 58 5.59 14.38 -3.28
CA HIS A 58 5.67 15.77 -2.79
C HIS A 58 5.35 15.93 -1.31
N VAL A 59 5.29 14.82 -0.56
CA VAL A 59 4.98 14.79 0.87
C VAL A 59 6.17 14.21 1.63
N ASP A 60 6.71 15.00 2.55
CA ASP A 60 7.83 14.64 3.43
C ASP A 60 7.36 14.04 4.77
N PRO A 61 8.22 13.29 5.49
CA PRO A 61 9.61 12.93 5.14
C PRO A 61 9.71 11.75 4.16
N LYS A 62 10.78 11.76 3.36
CA LYS A 62 11.10 10.74 2.33
C LYS A 62 12.44 10.07 2.58
N VAL A 63 12.57 8.81 2.20
CA VAL A 63 13.85 8.06 2.11
C VAL A 63 13.95 7.50 0.70
N GLY A 64 15.02 7.84 -0.03
CA GLY A 64 15.15 7.44 -1.44
C GLY A 64 14.03 7.99 -2.34
N GLY A 65 13.40 9.10 -1.93
CA GLY A 65 12.22 9.67 -2.61
C GLY A 65 10.88 9.01 -2.25
N VAL A 66 10.89 7.91 -1.50
CA VAL A 66 9.68 7.23 -1.00
C VAL A 66 9.22 7.85 0.32
N PRO A 67 7.97 8.35 0.42
CA PRO A 67 7.44 8.90 1.67
C PRO A 67 7.25 7.83 2.74
N LEU A 68 7.67 8.13 3.97
CA LEU A 68 7.58 7.16 5.06
C LEU A 68 6.13 6.81 5.41
N TYR A 69 5.18 7.73 5.24
CA TYR A 69 3.77 7.46 5.57
C TYR A 69 3.15 6.36 4.68
N VAL A 70 3.64 6.19 3.44
CA VAL A 70 3.15 5.16 2.51
C VAL A 70 3.35 3.76 3.10
N LEU A 71 4.49 3.54 3.75
CA LEU A 71 4.83 2.26 4.36
C LEU A 71 3.86 1.87 5.49
N PHE A 72 3.34 2.86 6.22
CA PHE A 72 2.30 2.65 7.24
C PHE A 72 0.92 2.47 6.60
N GLY A 73 0.56 3.35 5.65
CA GLY A 73 -0.75 3.33 5.04
C GLY A 73 -1.02 2.03 4.30
N TRP A 74 -0.09 1.61 3.45
CA TRP A 74 -0.32 0.45 2.60
C TRP A 74 -0.35 -0.87 3.37
N THR A 75 0.54 -1.03 4.36
CA THR A 75 0.49 -2.20 5.24
C THR A 75 -0.80 -2.24 6.06
N ALA A 76 -1.36 -1.10 6.46
CA ALA A 76 -2.68 -1.04 7.09
C ALA A 76 -3.79 -1.51 6.16
N ILE A 77 -3.81 -1.01 4.92
CA ILE A 77 -4.82 -1.40 3.93
C ILE A 77 -4.77 -2.90 3.70
N ILE A 78 -3.59 -3.48 3.45
CA ILE A 78 -3.45 -4.94 3.27
C ILE A 78 -3.88 -5.69 4.52
N TYR A 79 -3.51 -5.22 5.71
CA TYR A 79 -3.93 -5.84 6.96
C TYR A 79 -5.46 -5.89 7.09
N PHE A 80 -6.15 -4.77 6.87
CA PHE A 80 -7.60 -4.72 6.99
C PHE A 80 -8.31 -5.54 5.91
N THR A 81 -7.87 -5.46 4.66
CA THR A 81 -8.48 -6.23 3.57
C THR A 81 -8.24 -7.73 3.73
N PHE A 82 -7.09 -8.13 4.27
CA PHE A 82 -6.82 -9.53 4.57
C PHE A 82 -7.62 -10.03 5.78
N ARG A 83 -7.80 -9.21 6.81
CA ARG A 83 -8.75 -9.53 7.90
C ARG A 83 -10.16 -9.73 7.36
N LEU A 84 -10.62 -8.92 6.41
CA LEU A 84 -11.92 -9.08 5.76
C LEU A 84 -11.98 -10.36 4.91
N ALA A 85 -10.94 -10.65 4.13
CA ALA A 85 -10.87 -11.87 3.32
C ALA A 85 -10.93 -13.13 4.19
N LEU A 86 -10.21 -13.13 5.33
CA LEU A 86 -10.19 -14.22 6.30
C LEU A 86 -11.54 -14.48 7.00
N LEU A 87 -12.53 -13.59 6.87
CA LEU A 87 -13.89 -13.86 7.35
C LEU A 87 -14.67 -14.82 6.45
N VAL A 88 -14.26 -14.98 5.19
CA VAL A 88 -15.01 -15.75 4.18
C VAL A 88 -14.19 -16.85 3.51
N THR A 89 -12.86 -16.78 3.55
CA THR A 89 -11.96 -17.74 2.89
C THR A 89 -10.58 -17.75 3.55
N ASP A 90 -9.71 -18.68 3.18
CA ASP A 90 -8.39 -18.87 3.77
C ASP A 90 -7.30 -19.10 2.69
N GLY A 91 -6.06 -19.30 3.15
CA GLY A 91 -4.92 -19.64 2.30
C GLY A 91 -4.70 -18.68 1.12
N TRP A 92 -4.33 -19.24 -0.03
CA TRP A 92 -4.06 -18.46 -1.24
C TRP A 92 -5.29 -17.74 -1.81
N VAL A 93 -6.50 -18.25 -1.53
CA VAL A 93 -7.73 -17.57 -1.97
C VAL A 93 -7.90 -16.27 -1.18
N ALA A 94 -7.61 -16.26 0.13
CA ALA A 94 -7.60 -15.04 0.93
C ALA A 94 -6.54 -14.03 0.44
N VAL A 95 -5.37 -14.49 -0.01
CA VAL A 95 -4.33 -13.63 -0.61
C VAL A 95 -4.84 -12.94 -1.87
N ILE A 96 -5.44 -13.71 -2.79
CA ILE A 96 -5.97 -13.16 -4.05
C ILE A 96 -7.11 -12.18 -3.77
N ALA A 97 -8.05 -12.54 -2.89
CA ALA A 97 -9.15 -11.68 -2.50
C ALA A 97 -8.65 -10.36 -1.89
N THR A 98 -7.63 -10.43 -1.04
CA THR A 98 -6.99 -9.26 -0.41
C THR A 98 -6.35 -8.34 -1.42
N ALA A 99 -5.58 -8.91 -2.35
CA ALA A 99 -4.94 -8.14 -3.40
C ALA A 99 -5.98 -7.42 -4.27
N ALA A 100 -7.07 -8.11 -4.61
CA ALA A 100 -8.17 -7.52 -5.37
C ALA A 100 -8.85 -6.36 -4.60
N ILE A 101 -9.17 -6.54 -3.31
CA ILE A 101 -9.83 -5.51 -2.49
C ILE A 101 -8.90 -4.31 -2.26
N ALA A 102 -7.63 -4.55 -1.92
CA ALA A 102 -6.64 -3.49 -1.70
C ALA A 102 -6.36 -2.69 -2.98
N THR A 103 -6.21 -3.36 -4.12
CA THR A 103 -6.04 -2.68 -5.41
C THR A 103 -7.31 -1.92 -5.80
N SER A 104 -8.49 -2.43 -5.47
CA SER A 104 -9.74 -1.69 -5.71
C SER A 104 -9.80 -0.42 -4.88
N TYR A 105 -9.30 -0.44 -3.63
CA TYR A 105 -9.14 0.77 -2.83
C TYR A 105 -8.22 1.78 -3.52
N ASP A 106 -7.08 1.34 -4.08
CA ASP A 106 -6.16 2.18 -4.84
C ASP A 106 -6.86 2.82 -6.07
N VAL A 107 -7.52 2.01 -6.91
CA VAL A 107 -8.32 2.48 -8.04
C VAL A 107 -9.34 3.56 -7.64
N LEU A 108 -9.95 3.41 -6.48
CA LEU A 108 -10.97 4.33 -5.97
C LEU A 108 -10.39 5.58 -5.28
N THR A 109 -9.11 5.60 -4.92
CA THR A 109 -8.57 6.63 -4.04
C THR A 109 -7.31 7.33 -4.54
N ASP A 110 -6.47 6.68 -5.34
CA ASP A 110 -5.15 7.20 -5.74
C ASP A 110 -5.26 8.53 -6.51
N HIS A 111 -6.28 8.67 -7.36
CA HIS A 111 -6.55 9.91 -8.09
C HIS A 111 -6.66 11.15 -7.18
N ARG A 112 -7.12 10.99 -5.94
CA ARG A 112 -7.21 12.12 -5.00
C ARG A 112 -5.83 12.63 -4.60
N GLY A 113 -4.84 11.75 -4.47
CA GLY A 113 -3.47 12.17 -4.19
C GLY A 113 -2.82 12.88 -5.36
N VAL A 114 -3.17 12.51 -6.60
CA VAL A 114 -2.78 13.27 -7.79
C VAL A 114 -3.47 14.63 -7.81
N GLU A 115 -4.79 14.69 -7.61
CA GLU A 115 -5.58 15.92 -7.60
C GLU A 115 -5.15 16.90 -6.48
N ASP A 116 -4.83 16.39 -5.29
CA ASP A 116 -4.32 17.17 -4.16
C ASP A 116 -2.81 17.49 -4.26
N GLY A 117 -2.13 17.00 -5.30
CA GLY A 117 -0.72 17.26 -5.56
C GLY A 117 0.24 16.64 -4.54
N TYR A 118 -0.11 15.46 -4.01
CA TYR A 118 0.75 14.67 -3.14
C TYR A 118 1.80 13.87 -3.92
N TRP A 119 1.47 13.45 -5.15
CA TRP A 119 2.41 12.83 -6.07
C TRP A 119 2.01 13.10 -7.52
N THR A 120 2.96 12.88 -8.43
CA THR A 120 2.75 12.94 -9.88
C THR A 120 3.40 11.75 -10.56
N TYR A 121 2.76 11.28 -11.63
CA TYR A 121 3.28 10.20 -12.47
C TYR A 121 3.84 10.78 -13.77
N THR A 122 4.85 10.15 -14.33
CA THR A 122 5.35 10.48 -15.68
C THR A 122 4.28 10.28 -16.76
N ASP A 123 4.44 10.98 -17.87
CA ASP A 123 3.69 10.79 -19.12
C ASP A 123 4.52 10.07 -20.20
N ASP A 124 5.78 9.69 -19.90
CA ASP A 124 6.69 9.05 -20.86
C ASP A 124 6.34 7.58 -21.15
N LEU A 125 5.59 6.94 -20.25
CA LEU A 125 5.15 5.57 -20.42
C LEU A 125 3.78 5.52 -21.13
N PRO A 126 3.68 4.84 -22.30
CA PRO A 126 2.42 4.73 -23.02
C PRO A 126 1.43 3.84 -22.27
N GLY A 127 0.14 4.13 -22.44
CA GLY A 127 -0.95 3.26 -22.00
C GLY A 127 -2.13 4.03 -21.40
N PRO A 128 -3.20 3.30 -21.03
CA PRO A 128 -4.38 3.92 -20.46
C PRO A 128 -4.11 4.49 -19.07
N ARG A 129 -4.78 5.59 -18.77
CA ARG A 129 -4.84 6.19 -17.45
C ARG A 129 -6.29 6.22 -17.00
N TYR A 130 -6.53 5.96 -15.72
CA TYR A 130 -7.83 6.11 -15.10
C TYR A 130 -7.74 7.23 -14.07
N ARG A 131 -8.49 8.31 -14.28
CA ARG A 131 -8.49 9.51 -13.40
C ARG A 131 -7.08 10.05 -13.12
N GLY A 132 -6.26 10.15 -14.16
CA GLY A 132 -4.88 10.66 -14.06
C GLY A 132 -3.84 9.66 -13.53
N VAL A 133 -4.25 8.47 -13.09
CA VAL A 133 -3.36 7.42 -12.58
C VAL A 133 -3.10 6.37 -13.67
N PRO A 134 -1.84 6.00 -13.96
CA PRO A 134 -1.51 5.06 -15.02
C PRO A 134 -1.84 3.61 -14.63
N TRP A 135 -2.18 2.79 -15.63
CA TRP A 135 -2.57 1.39 -15.42
C TRP A 135 -1.52 0.54 -14.67
N TRP A 136 -0.24 0.84 -14.86
CA TRP A 136 0.86 0.10 -14.23
C TRP A 136 0.93 0.33 -12.72
N ASN A 137 0.40 1.44 -12.21
CA ASN A 137 0.30 1.68 -10.76
C ASN A 137 -0.58 0.61 -10.11
N TYR A 138 -1.77 0.39 -10.67
CA TYR A 138 -2.71 -0.62 -10.19
C TYR A 138 -2.12 -2.03 -10.27
N LEU A 139 -1.39 -2.35 -11.35
CA LEU A 139 -0.72 -3.63 -11.47
C LEU A 139 0.39 -3.79 -10.43
N GLY A 140 1.17 -2.73 -10.18
CA GLY A 140 2.19 -2.69 -9.15
C GLY A 140 1.61 -2.94 -7.76
N TRP A 141 0.53 -2.23 -7.40
CA TRP A 141 -0.14 -2.42 -6.12
C TRP A 141 -0.83 -3.78 -5.97
N LEU A 142 -1.35 -4.36 -7.06
CA LEU A 142 -1.85 -5.73 -7.07
C LEU A 142 -0.73 -6.73 -6.71
N LEU A 143 0.44 -6.58 -7.30
CA LEU A 143 1.60 -7.42 -7.01
C LEU A 143 2.09 -7.23 -5.58
N VAL A 144 2.31 -5.98 -5.14
CA VAL A 144 2.76 -5.65 -3.78
C VAL A 144 1.78 -6.19 -2.73
N SER A 145 0.47 -6.04 -2.95
CA SER A 145 -0.55 -6.56 -2.04
C SER A 145 -0.54 -8.08 -1.97
N SER A 146 -0.45 -8.75 -3.12
CA SER A 146 -0.39 -10.22 -3.20
C SER A 146 0.82 -10.75 -2.45
N LEU A 147 2.00 -10.18 -2.71
CA LEU A 147 3.24 -10.60 -2.06
C LEU A 147 3.20 -10.37 -0.56
N THR A 148 2.73 -9.20 -0.12
CA THR A 148 2.64 -8.86 1.31
C THR A 148 1.67 -9.79 2.05
N ALA A 149 0.48 -10.04 1.49
CA ALA A 149 -0.47 -10.96 2.10
C ALA A 149 0.08 -12.40 2.13
N ALA A 150 0.77 -12.83 1.07
CA ALA A 150 1.38 -14.16 0.98
C ALA A 150 2.45 -14.40 2.06
N LEU A 151 3.13 -13.35 2.56
CA LEU A 151 4.09 -13.48 3.67
C LEU A 151 3.46 -14.05 4.94
N THR A 152 2.14 -13.96 5.09
CA THR A 152 1.44 -14.43 6.29
C THR A 152 1.03 -15.89 6.24
N ILE A 153 1.03 -16.51 5.06
CA ILE A 153 0.58 -17.91 4.84
C ILE A 153 1.30 -18.93 5.73
N PRO A 154 2.61 -18.82 6.03
CA PRO A 154 3.27 -19.77 6.92
C PRO A 154 2.83 -19.69 8.39
N PHE A 155 2.05 -18.68 8.77
CA PHE A 155 1.79 -18.31 10.17
C PHE A 155 0.31 -18.32 10.56
N LEU A 156 -0.59 -18.54 9.60
CA LEU A 156 -2.05 -18.52 9.75
C LEU A 156 -2.66 -19.77 9.11
#